data_AF-A0A9D2LGB8-F1
#
_entry.id   AF-A0A9D2LGB8-F1
#
_cell.length_a   1.000
_cell.length_b   1.000
_cell.length_c   1.000
_cell.angle_alpha   90.00
_cell.angle_beta   90.00
_cell.angle_gamma   90.00
#
_symmetry.space_group_name_H-M   'P 1'
#
loop_
_entity.id
_entity.type
_entity.pdbx_description
1 polymer ?
#
loop_
_entity_poly.entity_id
_entity_poly.type
_entity_poly.pdbx_seq_one_letter_code
_entity_poly.pdbx_strand_id
1 'polypeptide(L)'
;MTRFRTVDLLVTVVIGAAFGVAFLGYGQLYTLIGPLTTAFKPAEGLLAGIWFLPAVLAALIVRKPGAALLAEMIAAVLSMLLGSQWGWGTAISGLMQGGGVELVFLAFRYRRFTLPVAILGGMASALLEWGWEKFAYYQEMSWTFSFIMLAFFLLSGALLCGTLGWAATRALAATGALDAMPAGREHAARLRAAEEHATPTAPADPGSRRTESGRFRA
;
A
#
# COMPACT_ATOMS: atom_id res chain seq x y z
N MET A 1 -16.93 -0.30 -11.03
CA MET A 1 -15.62 -0.65 -10.43
C MET A 1 -15.74 -1.38 -9.08
N THR A 2 -16.92 -1.86 -8.68
CA THR A 2 -17.15 -2.49 -7.36
C THR A 2 -17.07 -4.02 -7.36
N ARG A 3 -17.25 -4.68 -8.52
CA ARG A 3 -17.25 -6.14 -8.60
C ARG A 3 -15.83 -6.70 -8.56
N PHE A 4 -15.49 -7.48 -7.55
CA PHE A 4 -14.24 -8.27 -7.50
C PHE A 4 -14.26 -9.36 -8.59
N ARG A 5 -13.12 -9.54 -9.26
CA ARG A 5 -12.84 -10.78 -10.03
C ARG A 5 -12.26 -11.78 -9.04
N THR A 6 -12.30 -13.07 -9.38
CA THR A 6 -11.67 -14.12 -8.58
C THR A 6 -10.20 -13.82 -8.29
N VAL A 7 -9.44 -13.39 -9.29
CA VAL A 7 -8.02 -13.02 -9.13
C VAL A 7 -7.82 -11.84 -8.17
N ASP A 8 -8.76 -10.88 -8.13
CA ASP A 8 -8.65 -9.74 -7.24
C ASP A 8 -8.80 -10.19 -5.78
N LEU A 9 -9.78 -11.08 -5.51
CA LEU A 9 -9.99 -11.66 -4.20
C LEU A 9 -8.80 -12.52 -3.78
N LEU A 10 -8.32 -13.39 -4.67
CA LEU A 10 -7.17 -14.27 -4.41
C LEU A 10 -5.93 -13.45 -4.06
N VAL A 11 -5.60 -12.41 -4.82
CA VAL A 11 -4.44 -11.55 -4.53
C VAL A 11 -4.60 -10.86 -3.18
N THR A 12 -5.79 -10.32 -2.85
CA THR A 12 -6.04 -9.73 -1.53
C THR A 12 -5.84 -10.74 -0.40
N VAL A 13 -6.36 -11.97 -0.56
CA VAL A 13 -6.22 -13.05 0.44
C VAL A 13 -4.75 -13.47 0.59
N VAL A 14 -4.02 -13.64 -0.52
CA VAL A 14 -2.60 -14.02 -0.48
C VAL A 14 -1.76 -12.93 0.21
N ILE A 15 -2.01 -11.65 -0.06
CA ILE A 15 -1.35 -10.55 0.64
C ILE A 15 -1.63 -10.66 2.14
N GLY A 16 -2.90 -10.79 2.54
CA GLY A 16 -3.28 -10.92 3.94
C GLY A 16 -2.62 -12.13 4.61
N ALA A 17 -2.67 -13.30 3.98
CA ALA A 17 -2.09 -14.52 4.53
C ALA A 17 -0.56 -14.45 4.68
N ALA A 18 0.13 -13.95 3.66
CA ALA A 18 1.59 -13.79 3.69
C ALA A 18 2.03 -12.86 4.82
N PHE A 19 1.33 -11.74 4.99
CA PHE A 19 1.64 -10.80 6.07
C PHE A 19 1.16 -11.28 7.44
N GLY A 20 0.07 -12.03 7.54
CA GLY A 20 -0.35 -12.64 8.80
C GLY A 20 0.72 -13.56 9.39
N VAL A 21 1.46 -14.29 8.54
CA VAL A 21 2.64 -15.06 8.96
C VAL A 21 3.84 -14.13 9.25
N ALA A 22 4.11 -13.15 8.38
CA ALA A 22 5.22 -12.22 8.56
C ALA A 22 5.11 -11.42 9.87
N PHE A 23 3.90 -11.10 10.30
CA PHE A 23 3.56 -10.43 11.55
C PHE A 23 4.00 -11.20 12.79
N LEU A 24 4.09 -12.53 12.74
CA LEU A 24 4.66 -13.30 13.85
C LEU A 24 6.14 -13.00 14.01
N GLY A 25 6.90 -13.05 12.90
CA GLY A 25 8.33 -12.73 12.90
C GLY A 25 8.59 -11.27 13.28
N TYR A 26 7.79 -10.35 12.74
CA TYR A 26 7.88 -8.94 13.11
C TYR A 26 7.50 -8.69 14.56
N GLY A 27 6.52 -9.43 15.10
CA GLY A 27 6.15 -9.39 16.52
C GLY A 27 7.29 -9.80 17.43
N GLN A 28 8.01 -10.88 17.08
CA GLN A 28 9.21 -11.29 17.83
C GLN A 28 10.31 -10.22 17.77
N LEU A 29 10.56 -9.65 16.59
CA LEU A 29 11.51 -8.56 16.44
C LEU A 29 11.11 -7.34 17.28
N TYR A 30 9.83 -6.97 17.27
CA TYR A 30 9.26 -5.87 18.03
C TYR A 30 9.47 -6.09 19.54
N THR A 31 9.21 -7.29 20.05
CA THR A 31 9.49 -7.64 21.45
C THR A 31 10.98 -7.59 21.78
N LEU A 32 11.84 -8.08 20.88
CA LEU A 32 13.30 -8.08 21.07
C LEU A 32 13.88 -6.67 21.15
N ILE A 33 13.37 -5.72 20.37
CA ILE A 33 13.86 -4.34 20.34
C ILE A 33 13.16 -3.41 21.33
N GLY A 34 12.04 -3.84 21.93
CA GLY A 34 11.28 -3.05 22.92
C GLY A 34 12.10 -2.50 24.12
N PRO A 35 13.16 -3.18 24.62
CA PRO A 35 14.03 -2.59 25.63
C PRO A 35 14.71 -1.28 25.19
N LEU A 36 15.00 -1.11 23.89
CA LEU A 36 15.65 0.09 23.35
C LEU A 36 14.77 1.33 23.44
N THR A 37 13.45 1.15 23.42
CA THR A 37 12.47 2.23 23.54
C THR A 37 12.00 2.44 24.96
N THR A 38 12.43 1.64 25.95
CA THR A 38 11.93 1.71 27.33
C THR A 38 12.24 3.06 27.99
N ALA A 39 13.42 3.64 27.73
CA ALA A 39 13.80 4.96 28.24
C ALA A 39 12.96 6.10 27.62
N PHE A 40 12.42 5.88 26.42
CA PHE A 40 11.57 6.85 25.73
C PHE A 40 10.46 6.14 24.96
N LYS A 41 9.45 5.67 25.72
CA LYS A 41 8.37 4.82 25.24
C LYS A 41 7.70 5.29 23.93
N PRO A 42 7.46 6.60 23.70
CA PRO A 42 6.88 7.07 22.45
C PRO A 42 7.59 6.59 21.17
N ALA A 43 8.92 6.37 21.24
CA ALA A 43 9.70 5.93 20.08
C ALA A 43 9.24 4.59 19.48
N GLU A 44 8.47 3.77 20.20
CA GLU A 44 7.85 2.56 19.67
C GLU A 44 6.94 2.84 18.46
N GLY A 45 6.34 4.03 18.39
CA GLY A 45 5.55 4.44 17.24
C GLY A 45 6.32 4.46 15.92
N LEU A 46 7.65 4.57 15.95
CA LEU A 46 8.49 4.52 14.75
C LEU A 46 8.44 3.16 14.05
N LEU A 47 8.04 2.11 14.77
CA LEU A 47 7.97 0.74 14.28
C LEU A 47 6.57 0.38 13.73
N ALA A 48 5.59 1.26 13.90
CA ALA A 48 4.19 0.92 13.67
C ALA A 48 3.84 0.64 12.20
N GLY A 49 4.43 1.39 11.25
CA GLY A 49 4.00 1.39 9.85
C GLY A 49 4.12 0.05 9.12
N ILE A 50 4.98 -0.86 9.58
CA ILE A 50 5.09 -2.21 8.96
C ILE A 50 3.79 -3.01 9.15
N TRP A 51 3.09 -2.80 10.26
CA TRP A 51 1.81 -3.46 10.54
C TRP A 51 0.70 -3.03 9.57
N PHE A 52 0.82 -1.91 8.87
CA PHE A 52 -0.24 -1.37 8.00
C PHE A 52 0.02 -1.68 6.52
N LEU A 53 1.14 -2.33 6.23
CA LEU A 53 1.63 -2.57 4.88
C LEU A 53 0.69 -3.45 4.02
N PRO A 54 0.02 -4.51 4.56
CA PRO A 54 -0.93 -5.30 3.78
C PRO A 54 -2.04 -4.44 3.16
N ALA A 55 -2.61 -3.52 3.94
CA ALA A 55 -3.66 -2.63 3.50
C ALA A 55 -3.26 -1.76 2.29
N VAL A 56 -2.11 -1.06 2.38
CA VAL A 56 -1.62 -0.21 1.27
C VAL A 56 -1.27 -1.03 0.04
N LEU A 57 -0.64 -2.19 0.21
CA LEU A 57 -0.31 -3.07 -0.92
C LEU A 57 -1.57 -3.54 -1.64
N ALA A 58 -2.58 -4.01 -0.90
CA ALA A 58 -3.83 -4.45 -1.49
C ALA A 58 -4.56 -3.28 -2.19
N ALA A 59 -4.58 -2.09 -1.59
CA ALA A 59 -5.19 -0.90 -2.19
C ALA A 59 -4.51 -0.53 -3.54
N LEU A 60 -3.18 -0.51 -3.57
CA LEU A 60 -2.40 -0.11 -4.74
C LEU A 60 -2.41 -1.15 -5.86
N ILE A 61 -2.38 -2.44 -5.50
CA ILE A 61 -2.35 -3.56 -6.44
C ILE A 61 -3.74 -3.83 -7.01
N VAL A 62 -4.74 -4.01 -6.14
CA VAL A 62 -6.08 -4.49 -6.51
C VAL A 62 -6.99 -3.34 -6.97
N ARG A 63 -6.85 -2.16 -6.36
CA ARG A 63 -7.57 -0.93 -6.75
C ARG A 63 -9.09 -1.04 -6.69
N LYS A 64 -9.61 -1.74 -5.69
CA LYS A 64 -11.05 -1.92 -5.46
C LYS A 64 -11.44 -1.52 -4.05
N PRO A 65 -12.64 -0.92 -3.86
CA PRO A 65 -13.19 -0.67 -2.54
C PRO A 65 -13.26 -1.96 -1.72
N GLY A 66 -12.79 -1.89 -0.47
CA GLY A 66 -12.71 -3.00 0.47
C GLY A 66 -11.43 -3.83 0.39
N ALA A 67 -10.58 -3.63 -0.62
CA ALA A 67 -9.36 -4.44 -0.76
C ALA A 67 -8.35 -4.18 0.36
N ALA A 68 -8.21 -2.92 0.80
CA ALA A 68 -7.28 -2.55 1.85
C ALA A 68 -7.70 -3.15 3.19
N LEU A 69 -8.96 -2.91 3.57
CA LEU A 69 -9.52 -3.45 4.81
C LEU A 69 -9.52 -4.97 4.83
N LEU A 70 -9.89 -5.63 3.73
CA LEU A 70 -9.93 -7.09 3.66
C LEU A 70 -8.54 -7.73 3.84
N ALA A 71 -7.50 -7.23 3.17
CA ALA A 71 -6.15 -7.77 3.32
C ALA A 71 -5.65 -7.63 4.76
N GLU A 72 -5.84 -6.46 5.37
CA GLU A 72 -5.37 -6.19 6.72
C GLU A 72 -6.13 -7.03 7.76
N MET A 73 -7.45 -7.14 7.63
CA MET A 73 -8.24 -7.99 8.52
C MET A 73 -7.83 -9.45 8.43
N ILE A 74 -7.52 -9.97 7.22
CA ILE A 74 -7.01 -11.33 7.06
C ILE A 74 -5.65 -11.46 7.73
N ALA A 75 -4.72 -10.51 7.52
CA ALA A 75 -3.40 -10.53 8.14
C ALA A 75 -3.48 -10.51 9.67
N ALA A 76 -4.28 -9.59 10.22
CA ALA A 76 -4.47 -9.43 11.65
C ALA A 76 -5.14 -10.65 12.31
N VAL A 77 -6.23 -11.16 11.72
CA VAL A 77 -6.93 -12.33 12.25
C VAL A 77 -6.06 -13.58 12.16
N LEU A 78 -5.33 -13.77 11.05
CA LEU A 78 -4.42 -14.90 10.92
C LEU A 78 -3.27 -14.81 11.94
N SER A 79 -2.64 -13.65 12.09
CA SER A 79 -1.60 -13.41 13.10
C SER A 79 -2.10 -13.66 14.52
N MET A 80 -3.31 -13.20 14.83
CA MET A 80 -3.99 -13.48 16.10
C MET A 80 -4.14 -14.99 16.34
N LEU A 81 -4.68 -15.72 15.36
CA LEU A 81 -4.90 -17.17 15.46
C LEU A 81 -3.59 -17.97 15.58
N LEU A 82 -2.50 -17.45 14.99
CA LEU A 82 -1.18 -18.06 15.05
C LEU A 82 -0.37 -17.68 16.31
N GLY A 83 -0.98 -16.95 17.26
CA GLY A 83 -0.39 -16.70 18.57
C GLY A 83 0.30 -15.35 18.73
N SER A 84 -0.18 -14.30 18.04
CA SER A 84 0.23 -12.91 18.31
C SER A 84 0.14 -12.56 19.81
N GLN A 85 1.15 -11.88 20.35
CA GLN A 85 1.23 -11.49 21.76
C GLN A 85 0.12 -10.53 22.23
N TRP A 86 -0.57 -9.86 21.31
CA TRP A 86 -1.68 -8.94 21.63
C TRP A 86 -3.06 -9.61 21.54
N GLY A 87 -3.13 -10.89 21.18
CA GLY A 87 -4.37 -11.67 21.14
C GLY A 87 -5.46 -11.00 20.32
N TRP A 88 -6.68 -10.91 20.87
CA TRP A 88 -7.83 -10.27 20.22
C TRP A 88 -7.63 -8.79 19.87
N GLY A 89 -6.73 -8.10 20.59
CA GLY A 89 -6.37 -6.73 20.29
C GLY A 89 -5.81 -6.56 18.87
N THR A 90 -5.10 -7.58 18.36
CA THR A 90 -4.56 -7.60 17.00
C THR A 90 -5.65 -7.47 15.93
N ALA A 91 -6.80 -8.11 16.12
CA ALA A 91 -7.92 -8.01 15.16
C ALA A 91 -8.55 -6.61 15.16
N ILE A 92 -8.63 -5.95 16.32
CA ILE A 92 -9.12 -4.57 16.42
C ILE A 92 -8.13 -3.60 15.78
N SER A 93 -6.84 -3.80 16.03
CA SER A 93 -5.77 -3.08 15.36
C SER A 93 -5.88 -3.23 13.84
N GLY A 94 -6.05 -4.45 13.32
CA GLY A 94 -6.27 -4.68 11.88
C GLY A 94 -7.45 -3.90 11.28
N LEU A 95 -8.53 -3.71 12.06
CA LEU A 95 -9.67 -2.90 11.65
C LEU A 95 -9.30 -1.40 11.55
N MET A 96 -8.58 -0.88 12.54
CA MET A 96 -8.13 0.52 12.56
C MET A 96 -7.15 0.80 11.43
N GLN A 97 -6.20 -0.11 11.22
CA GLN A 97 -5.14 0.00 10.23
C GLN A 97 -5.69 -0.13 8.81
N GLY A 98 -6.41 -1.21 8.54
CA GLY A 98 -7.03 -1.45 7.24
C GLY A 98 -8.07 -0.37 6.91
N GLY A 99 -8.85 0.02 7.92
CA GLY A 99 -9.83 1.10 7.81
C GLY A 99 -9.19 2.44 7.47
N GLY A 100 -8.06 2.80 8.08
CA GLY A 100 -7.36 4.05 7.79
C GLY A 100 -6.94 4.19 6.33
N VAL A 101 -6.31 3.14 5.78
CA VAL A 101 -5.98 3.11 4.35
C VAL A 101 -7.24 3.17 3.48
N GLU A 102 -8.23 2.33 3.79
CA GLU A 102 -9.48 2.21 3.04
C GLU A 102 -10.21 3.57 2.94
N LEU A 103 -10.30 4.31 4.06
CA LEU A 103 -10.93 5.62 4.12
C LEU A 103 -10.23 6.65 3.22
N VAL A 104 -8.90 6.65 3.16
CA VAL A 104 -8.15 7.56 2.29
C VAL A 104 -8.40 7.22 0.82
N PHE A 105 -8.26 5.96 0.42
CA PHE A 105 -8.54 5.58 -0.98
C PHE A 105 -10.00 5.81 -1.36
N LEU A 106 -10.93 5.63 -0.42
CA LEU A 106 -12.34 5.97 -0.59
C LEU A 106 -12.56 7.48 -0.76
N ALA A 107 -11.87 8.33 0.00
CA ALA A 107 -11.93 9.79 -0.14
C ALA A 107 -11.47 10.25 -1.54
N PHE A 108 -10.47 9.56 -2.12
CA PHE A 108 -10.06 9.74 -3.52
C PHE A 108 -10.90 8.92 -4.51
N ARG A 109 -12.01 8.34 -4.07
CA ARG A 109 -12.99 7.56 -4.84
C ARG A 109 -12.35 6.41 -5.63
N TYR A 110 -11.25 5.84 -5.14
CA TYR A 110 -10.48 4.81 -5.85
C TYR A 110 -10.03 5.24 -7.26
N ARG A 111 -9.75 6.53 -7.46
CA ARG A 111 -9.28 7.09 -8.75
C ARG A 111 -7.80 7.46 -8.77
N ARG A 112 -7.12 7.49 -7.63
CA ARG A 112 -5.72 7.94 -7.50
C ARG A 112 -4.92 6.90 -6.71
N PHE A 113 -3.82 6.42 -7.29
CA PHE A 113 -2.93 5.39 -6.72
C PHE A 113 -1.47 5.86 -6.75
N THR A 114 -1.25 7.06 -6.20
CA THR A 114 0.05 7.76 -6.22
C THR A 114 0.73 7.69 -4.87
N LEU A 115 2.02 8.01 -4.83
CA LEU A 115 2.81 8.03 -3.58
C LEU A 115 2.16 8.92 -2.49
N PRO A 116 1.72 10.17 -2.77
CA PRO A 116 1.04 10.97 -1.74
C PRO A 116 -0.22 10.32 -1.17
N VAL A 117 -1.02 9.64 -2.00
CA VAL A 117 -2.23 8.95 -1.52
C VAL A 117 -1.86 7.75 -0.65
N ALA A 118 -0.81 7.01 -1.00
CA ALA A 118 -0.30 5.91 -0.18
C ALA A 118 0.24 6.41 1.17
N ILE A 119 0.99 7.52 1.18
CA ILE A 119 1.48 8.19 2.40
C ILE A 119 0.31 8.62 3.29
N LEU A 120 -0.69 9.29 2.72
CA LEU A 120 -1.90 9.68 3.46
C LEU A 120 -2.63 8.46 4.03
N GLY A 121 -2.72 7.35 3.28
CA GLY A 121 -3.30 6.09 3.75
C GLY A 121 -2.57 5.51 4.96
N GLY A 122 -1.23 5.46 4.90
CA GLY A 122 -0.42 5.02 6.02
C GLY A 122 -0.54 5.94 7.24
N MET A 123 -0.59 7.25 7.05
CA MET A 123 -0.79 8.23 8.13
C MET A 123 -2.20 8.13 8.75
N ALA A 124 -3.24 7.91 7.95
CA ALA A 124 -4.60 7.71 8.47
C ALA A 124 -4.70 6.43 9.32
N SER A 125 -4.05 5.36 8.86
CA SER A 125 -3.94 4.09 9.61
C SER A 125 -3.23 4.31 10.94
N ALA A 126 -2.11 5.02 10.90
CA ALA A 126 -1.34 5.39 12.09
C ALA A 126 -2.15 6.21 13.11
N LEU A 127 -2.98 7.15 12.64
CA LEU A 127 -3.84 7.95 13.50
C LEU A 127 -4.91 7.10 14.21
N LEU A 128 -5.56 6.20 13.47
CA LEU A 128 -6.59 5.32 14.04
C LEU A 128 -5.98 4.28 14.99
N GLU A 129 -4.85 3.68 14.61
CA GLU A 129 -4.13 2.74 15.47
C GLU A 129 -3.64 3.40 16.75
N TRP A 130 -3.02 4.59 16.67
CA TRP A 130 -2.62 5.35 17.85
C TRP A 130 -3.80 5.62 18.78
N GLY A 131 -4.96 5.97 18.21
CA GLY A 131 -6.19 6.15 18.96
C GLY A 131 -6.55 4.90 19.74
N TRP A 132 -6.57 3.74 19.09
CA TRP A 132 -6.80 2.45 19.74
C TRP A 132 -5.76 2.15 20.83
N GLU A 133 -4.47 2.25 20.52
CA GLU A 133 -3.40 1.94 21.47
C GLU A 133 -3.42 2.84 22.70
N LYS A 134 -3.75 4.13 22.55
CA LYS A 134 -3.87 5.06 23.67
C LYS A 134 -4.89 4.58 24.70
N PHE A 135 -6.01 4.01 24.26
CA PHE A 135 -7.07 3.55 25.16
C PHE A 135 -6.95 2.07 25.55
N ALA A 136 -6.30 1.25 24.74
CA ALA A 136 -6.14 -0.19 25.00
C ALA A 136 -4.89 -0.54 25.81
N TYR A 137 -3.76 0.13 25.55
CA TYR A 137 -2.45 -0.24 26.11
C TYR A 137 -1.73 0.89 26.84
N TYR A 138 -2.00 2.15 26.49
CA TYR A 138 -1.29 3.32 27.02
C TYR A 138 -2.19 4.29 27.79
N GLN A 139 -3.14 3.76 28.55
CA GLN A 139 -4.13 4.55 29.30
C GLN A 139 -3.46 5.56 30.25
N GLU A 140 -2.44 5.11 30.97
CA GLU A 140 -1.68 5.91 31.94
C GLU A 140 -0.65 6.87 31.33
N MET A 141 -0.37 6.75 30.02
CA MET A 141 0.59 7.65 29.35
C MET A 141 0.03 9.07 29.29
N SER A 142 0.82 10.07 29.70
CA SER A 142 0.39 11.47 29.60
C SER A 142 0.06 11.88 28.15
N TRP A 143 -0.86 12.82 27.99
CA TRP A 143 -1.24 13.32 26.66
C TRP A 143 -0.06 13.89 25.87
N THR A 144 0.88 14.55 26.55
CA THR A 144 2.11 15.06 25.92
C THR A 144 2.91 13.93 25.27
N PHE A 145 3.19 12.85 26.02
CA PHE A 145 3.94 11.71 25.49
C PHE A 145 3.13 10.95 24.44
N SER A 146 1.80 10.88 24.61
CA SER A 146 0.90 10.28 23.63
C SER A 146 0.94 11.01 22.29
N PHE A 147 0.94 12.35 22.27
CA PHE A 147 1.04 13.10 21.02
C PHE A 147 2.41 13.01 20.36
N ILE A 148 3.49 12.88 21.15
CA ILE A 148 4.81 12.56 20.60
C ILE A 148 4.80 11.18 19.95
N MET A 149 4.18 10.19 20.60
CA MET A 149 4.00 8.85 20.05
C MET A 149 3.19 8.90 18.76
N LEU A 150 2.10 9.69 18.71
CA LEU A 150 1.34 9.92 17.49
C LEU A 150 2.22 10.46 16.37
N ALA A 151 3.08 11.45 16.64
CA ALA A 151 3.98 11.99 15.62
C ALA A 151 4.90 10.90 15.04
N PHE A 152 5.40 9.99 15.87
CA PHE A 152 6.20 8.85 15.42
C PHE A 152 5.38 7.80 14.66
N PHE A 153 4.16 7.52 15.11
CA PHE A 153 3.19 6.68 14.37
C PHE A 153 2.95 7.25 12.98
N LEU A 154 2.66 8.56 12.86
CA LEU A 154 2.43 9.23 11.58
C LEU A 154 3.66 9.17 10.68
N LEU A 155 4.85 9.42 11.22
CA LEU A 155 6.11 9.31 10.48
C LEU A 155 6.34 7.88 9.98
N SER A 156 6.11 6.88 10.86
CA SER A 156 6.24 5.47 10.51
C SER A 156 5.22 5.05 9.46
N GLY A 157 3.96 5.45 9.60
CA GLY A 157 2.90 5.21 8.61
C GLY A 157 3.23 5.85 7.26
N ALA A 158 3.78 7.07 7.24
CA ALA A 158 4.20 7.72 5.99
C ALA A 158 5.34 6.95 5.29
N LEU A 159 6.35 6.51 6.04
CA LEU A 159 7.56 5.91 5.50
C LEU A 159 7.44 4.39 5.30
N LEU A 160 7.15 3.64 6.36
CA LEU A 160 7.15 2.19 6.39
C LEU A 160 5.87 1.56 5.85
N CYS A 161 4.75 2.29 5.82
CA CYS A 161 3.53 1.83 5.15
C CYS A 161 3.39 2.47 3.77
N GLY A 162 3.19 3.79 3.71
CA GLY A 162 2.84 4.48 2.48
C GLY A 162 3.97 4.47 1.43
N THR A 163 5.15 4.95 1.80
CA THR A 163 6.29 5.06 0.88
C THR A 163 6.84 3.68 0.50
N LEU A 164 7.10 2.83 1.50
CA LEU A 164 7.57 1.47 1.29
C LEU A 164 6.55 0.64 0.48
N GLY A 165 5.27 0.68 0.83
CA GLY A 165 4.23 -0.06 0.11
C GLY A 165 4.06 0.39 -1.33
N TRP A 166 4.19 1.71 -1.59
CA TRP A 166 4.20 2.23 -2.95
C TRP A 166 5.43 1.78 -3.74
N ALA A 167 6.63 1.84 -3.13
CA ALA A 167 7.85 1.38 -3.77
C ALA A 167 7.82 -0.14 -4.05
N ALA A 168 7.38 -0.93 -3.08
CA ALA A 168 7.22 -2.38 -3.20
C ALA A 168 6.22 -2.76 -4.31
N THR A 169 5.09 -2.06 -4.40
CA THR A 169 4.11 -2.28 -5.50
C THR A 169 4.75 -2.06 -6.86
N ARG A 170 5.60 -1.02 -7.02
CA ARG A 170 6.29 -0.74 -8.27
C ARG A 170 7.38 -1.77 -8.56
N ALA A 171 8.13 -2.21 -7.56
CA ALA A 171 9.13 -3.26 -7.70
C ALA A 171 8.47 -4.57 -8.15
N LEU A 172 7.37 -4.97 -7.52
CA LEU A 172 6.58 -6.15 -7.92
C LEU A 172 5.98 -6.01 -9.33
N ALA A 173 5.59 -4.82 -9.74
CA ALA A 173 5.12 -4.59 -11.11
C ALA A 173 6.25 -4.74 -12.14
N ALA A 174 7.47 -4.33 -11.79
CA ALA A 174 8.63 -4.44 -12.67
C ALA A 174 9.10 -5.89 -12.90
N THR A 175 8.72 -6.84 -12.03
CA THR A 175 9.02 -8.26 -12.23
C THR A 175 8.01 -8.98 -13.11
N GLY A 176 6.91 -8.33 -13.51
CA GLY A 176 5.79 -8.95 -14.22
C GLY A 176 4.81 -9.73 -13.33
N ALA A 177 5.11 -9.87 -12.03
CA ALA A 177 4.23 -10.60 -11.10
C ALA A 177 2.82 -10.01 -10.97
N LEU A 178 2.65 -8.73 -11.34
CA LEU A 178 1.38 -8.00 -11.25
C LEU A 178 0.70 -7.78 -12.61
N ASP A 179 1.08 -8.47 -13.68
CA ASP A 179 0.54 -8.24 -15.04
C ASP A 179 -0.98 -8.43 -15.13
N ALA A 180 -1.53 -9.39 -14.38
CA ALA A 180 -2.97 -9.62 -14.27
C ALA A 180 -3.72 -8.50 -13.50
N MET A 181 -2.99 -7.65 -12.80
CA MET A 181 -3.50 -6.63 -11.89
C MET A 181 -3.47 -5.22 -12.50
N PRO A 182 -4.34 -4.31 -12.04
CA PRO A 182 -4.31 -2.91 -12.46
C PRO A 182 -2.93 -2.24 -12.34
N ALA A 183 -2.17 -2.56 -11.27
CA ALA A 183 -0.84 -2.00 -11.07
C ALA A 183 0.18 -2.41 -12.15
N GLY A 184 0.20 -3.68 -12.58
CA GLY A 184 1.09 -4.13 -13.67
C GLY A 184 0.71 -3.53 -15.01
N ARG A 185 -0.60 -3.44 -15.32
CA ARG A 185 -1.07 -2.78 -16.55
C ARG A 185 -0.68 -1.30 -16.62
N GLU A 186 -0.74 -0.57 -15.50
CA GLU A 186 -0.27 0.81 -15.46
C GLU A 186 1.24 0.90 -15.68
N HIS A 187 2.03 -0.01 -15.10
CA HIS A 187 3.47 -0.05 -15.32
C HIS A 187 3.82 -0.27 -16.79
N ALA A 188 3.20 -1.27 -17.44
CA ALA A 188 3.39 -1.54 -18.86
C ALA A 188 3.00 -0.35 -19.75
N ALA A 189 1.89 0.33 -19.44
CA ALA A 189 1.47 1.53 -20.17
C ALA A 189 2.49 2.68 -20.07
N ARG A 190 3.11 2.86 -18.89
CA ARG A 190 4.17 3.87 -18.70
C ARG A 190 5.43 3.55 -19.50
N LEU A 191 5.80 2.27 -19.63
CA LEU A 191 6.96 1.86 -20.44
C LEU A 191 6.72 2.12 -21.93
N ARG A 192 5.56 1.73 -22.46
CA ARG A 192 5.18 2.00 -23.86
C ARG A 192 5.19 3.50 -24.18
N ALA A 193 4.63 4.32 -23.29
CA ALA A 193 4.66 5.77 -23.46
C ALA A 193 6.09 6.34 -23.46
N ALA A 194 7.01 5.76 -22.68
CA ALA A 194 8.42 6.17 -22.68
C ALA A 194 9.15 5.77 -23.97
N GLU A 195 8.87 4.58 -24.51
CA GLU A 195 9.41 4.11 -25.80
C GLU A 195 8.93 4.97 -26.98
N GLU A 196 7.65 5.34 -26.99
CA GLU A 196 7.05 6.23 -27.99
C GLU A 196 7.71 7.63 -27.98
N HIS A 197 8.03 8.17 -26.81
CA HIS A 197 8.73 9.46 -26.69
C HIS A 197 10.23 9.36 -27.05
N ALA A 198 10.84 8.18 -26.88
CA ALA A 198 12.25 7.96 -27.18
C ALA A 198 12.51 7.68 -28.67
N THR A 199 11.49 7.28 -29.44
CA THR A 199 11.62 7.01 -30.88
C THR A 199 11.45 8.32 -31.65
N PRO A 200 12.48 8.87 -32.31
CA PRO A 200 12.31 10.05 -33.15
C PRO A 200 11.36 9.68 -34.28
N THR A 201 10.27 10.44 -34.44
CA THR A 201 9.46 10.38 -35.66
C THR A 201 10.39 10.60 -36.84
N ALA A 202 10.65 9.55 -37.62
CA ALA A 202 11.46 9.66 -38.82
C ALA A 202 10.88 10.81 -39.67
N PRO A 203 11.70 11.78 -40.14
CA PRO A 203 11.20 12.87 -40.96
C PRO A 203 10.47 12.27 -42.16
N ALA A 204 9.23 12.70 -42.37
CA ALA A 204 8.40 12.24 -43.48
C ALA A 204 9.21 12.35 -44.78
N ASP A 205 9.41 11.22 -45.46
CA ASP A 205 10.16 11.17 -46.71
C ASP A 205 9.54 12.15 -47.73
N PRO A 206 10.25 13.23 -48.10
CA PRO A 206 9.75 14.20 -49.07
C PRO A 206 9.58 13.59 -50.48
N GLY A 207 10.10 12.38 -50.72
CA GLY A 207 10.19 11.74 -52.03
C GLY A 207 8.93 11.03 -52.53
N SER A 208 7.91 10.79 -51.70
CA SER A 208 6.75 9.96 -52.11
C SER A 208 5.70 10.67 -52.98
N ARG A 209 5.87 11.96 -53.29
CA ARG A 209 5.04 12.68 -54.28
C ARG A 209 5.75 12.82 -55.62
N ARG A 210 5.91 11.73 -56.36
CA ARG A 210 6.21 11.80 -57.80
C ARG A 210 5.45 10.73 -58.59
N THR A 211 4.79 11.22 -59.64
CA THR A 211 4.29 10.54 -60.85
C THR A 211 3.02 9.69 -60.77
N GLU A 212 1.86 10.35 -60.64
CA GLU A 212 0.62 9.91 -61.31
C GLU A 212 -0.03 11.10 -62.04
N SER A 213 0.63 11.62 -63.08
CA SER A 213 -0.01 12.53 -64.04
C SER A 213 0.56 12.27 -65.44
N GLY A 214 0.07 11.22 -66.08
CA GLY A 214 0.54 10.88 -67.41
C GLY A 214 -0.16 9.70 -68.05
N ARG A 215 -1.49 9.77 -68.22
CA ARG A 215 -2.20 9.00 -69.24
C ARG A 215 -3.52 9.68 -69.60
N PHE A 216 -3.40 10.67 -70.48
CA PHE A 216 -4.48 11.12 -71.36
C PHE A 216 -3.95 11.06 -72.79
N ARG A 217 -4.60 10.25 -73.64
CA ARG A 217 -4.54 10.09 -75.12
C ARG A 217 -5.02 8.65 -75.39
N ALA A 218 -6.01 8.35 -76.22
CA ALA A 218 -6.74 9.10 -77.24
C ALA A 218 -8.18 8.57 -77.31
#